data_AF-A0A1U7HXE2-F1
#
_entry.id   AF-A0A1U7HXE2-F1
#
_cell.length_a   1.000
_cell.length_b   1.000
_cell.length_c   1.000
_cell.angle_alpha   90.00
_cell.angle_beta   90.00
_cell.angle_gamma   90.00
#
_symmetry.space_group_name_H-M   'P 1'
#
loop_
_entity.id
_entity.type
_entity.pdbx_description
1 polymer ?
#
loop_
_entity_poly.entity_id
_entity_poly.type
_entity_poly.pdbx_seq_one_letter_code
_entity_poly.pdbx_strand_id
1 'polypeptide(L)'
;MREIKPIDHCGSIQLKFSFSGKRFSFNPIPGGTYNNKRDLNTAKAIANKIQIDILAGCFDSSLDKYRLAPKQNKPKPSRLLELWDAWVSSLDLSPATRANHYKAVRTMIAKVNPSLTEPLSLTDSKLAPRTIKDRLSMLRACYNWAISQGLVDANPYLNIKLKKSPVTRIKPFTVTEILAISQGFEQLAPHYTPFVKFLFLTGARLSEQELRS
;
A
#
# COMPACT_ATOMS: atom_id res chain seq x y z
N MET A 1 6.72 4.66 43.98
CA MET A 1 6.54 4.36 42.54
C MET A 1 5.67 3.11 42.41
N ARG A 2 4.72 3.02 41.46
CA ARG A 2 3.91 1.80 41.27
C ARG A 2 4.76 0.70 40.60
N GLU A 3 4.49 -0.56 40.97
CA GLU A 3 5.12 -1.74 40.38
C GLU A 3 4.83 -1.83 38.88
N ILE A 4 5.86 -2.10 38.06
CA ILE A 4 5.73 -2.23 36.61
C ILE A 4 5.42 -3.70 36.30
N LYS A 5 4.22 -3.99 35.80
CA LYS A 5 3.80 -5.36 35.45
C LYS A 5 3.52 -5.50 33.96
N PRO A 6 3.82 -6.68 33.36
CA PRO A 6 3.34 -7.02 32.02
C PRO A 6 1.82 -7.14 31.99
N ILE A 7 1.21 -6.43 31.06
CA ILE A 7 -0.21 -6.53 30.74
C ILE A 7 -0.38 -7.15 29.36
N ASP A 8 -1.52 -7.82 29.17
CA ASP A 8 -1.93 -8.29 27.86
C ASP A 8 -2.50 -7.12 27.04
N HIS A 9 -2.03 -7.00 25.80
CA HIS A 9 -2.57 -6.10 24.80
C HIS A 9 -2.82 -6.90 23.51
N CYS A 10 -4.03 -7.43 23.37
CA CYS A 10 -4.46 -8.23 22.20
C CYS A 10 -3.49 -9.38 21.88
N GLY A 11 -3.05 -10.14 22.89
CA GLY A 11 -2.13 -11.27 22.75
C GLY A 11 -0.64 -10.88 22.78
N SER A 12 -0.31 -9.58 22.73
CA SER A 12 1.05 -9.08 22.85
C SER A 12 1.36 -8.60 24.28
N ILE A 13 2.63 -8.59 24.66
CA ILE A 13 3.06 -8.16 26.00
C ILE A 13 3.37 -6.66 26.00
N GLN A 14 2.81 -5.93 26.98
CA GLN A 14 3.09 -4.50 27.14
C GLN A 14 3.41 -4.14 28.59
N LEU A 15 4.34 -3.22 28.80
CA LEU A 15 4.67 -2.59 30.08
C LEU A 15 4.16 -1.15 30.07
N LYS A 16 3.29 -0.79 31.03
CA LYS A 16 2.78 0.58 31.19
C LYS A 16 3.16 1.14 32.55
N PHE A 17 3.80 2.30 32.56
CA PHE A 17 4.21 2.97 33.79
C PHE A 17 4.34 4.49 33.59
N SER A 18 4.43 5.23 34.69
CA SER A 18 4.67 6.68 34.67
C SER A 18 5.91 7.00 35.47
N PHE A 19 6.77 7.85 34.92
CA PHE A 19 7.98 8.33 35.59
C PHE A 19 8.23 9.79 35.19
N SER A 20 8.57 10.64 36.16
CA SER A 20 8.84 12.07 35.97
C SER A 20 7.79 12.82 35.13
N GLY A 21 6.50 12.58 35.43
CA GLY A 21 5.37 13.22 34.74
C GLY A 21 5.08 12.70 33.33
N LYS A 22 5.88 11.78 32.78
CA LYS A 22 5.66 11.15 31.47
C LYS A 22 5.10 9.74 31.61
N ARG A 23 4.15 9.39 30.73
CA ARG A 23 3.59 8.03 30.63
C ARG A 23 4.36 7.25 29.58
N PHE A 24 4.82 6.06 29.93
CA PHE A 24 5.54 5.15 29.06
C PHE A 24 4.68 3.93 28.76
N SER A 25 4.66 3.52 27.49
CA SER A 25 4.06 2.28 27.02
C SER A 25 5.10 1.55 26.18
N PHE A 26 5.50 0.36 26.59
CA PHE A 26 6.68 -0.31 26.07
C PHE A 26 6.39 -1.77 25.78
N ASN A 27 6.67 -2.24 24.56
CA ASN A 27 6.73 -3.67 24.26
C ASN A 27 8.22 -4.10 24.27
N PRO A 28 8.66 -4.86 25.30
CA PRO A 28 10.05 -5.32 25.40
C PRO A 28 10.43 -6.43 24.42
N ILE A 29 9.45 -7.19 23.91
CA ILE A 29 9.65 -8.41 23.12
C ILE A 29 8.81 -8.34 21.84
N PRO A 30 9.33 -7.76 20.76
CA PRO A 30 8.62 -7.73 19.47
C PRO A 30 8.32 -9.16 18.99
N GLY A 31 7.05 -9.46 18.72
CA GLY A 31 6.61 -10.81 18.33
C GLY A 31 6.41 -11.79 19.49
N GLY A 32 6.69 -11.39 20.74
CA GLY A 32 6.39 -12.19 21.93
C GLY A 32 4.89 -12.24 22.22
N THR A 33 4.44 -13.36 22.78
CA THR A 33 3.02 -13.58 23.09
C THR A 33 2.78 -13.63 24.59
N TYR A 34 1.67 -13.03 25.06
CA TYR A 34 1.34 -13.00 26.48
C TYR A 34 1.11 -14.39 27.07
N ASN A 35 0.57 -15.32 26.26
CA ASN A 35 0.29 -16.70 26.66
C ASN A 35 1.56 -17.56 26.80
N ASN A 36 2.70 -17.13 26.26
CA ASN A 36 3.95 -17.85 26.39
C ASN A 36 4.63 -17.51 27.73
N LYS A 37 4.76 -18.52 28.61
CA LYS A 37 5.40 -18.39 29.93
C LYS A 37 6.83 -17.84 29.83
N ARG A 38 7.58 -18.20 28.80
CA ARG A 38 8.97 -17.73 28.60
C ARG A 38 9.00 -16.24 28.30
N ASP A 39 8.17 -15.78 27.38
CA ASP A 39 8.08 -14.37 27.00
C ASP A 39 7.60 -13.51 28.18
N LEU A 40 6.60 -14.01 28.91
CA LEU A 40 6.05 -13.33 30.08
C LEU A 40 7.08 -13.21 31.22
N ASN A 41 7.84 -14.26 31.51
CA ASN A 41 8.93 -14.20 32.49
C ASN A 41 10.05 -13.24 32.07
N THR A 42 10.37 -13.20 30.77
CA THR A 42 11.39 -12.30 30.23
C THR A 42 10.91 -10.84 30.33
N ALA A 43 9.64 -10.57 30.03
CA ALA A 43 9.04 -9.25 30.19
C ALA A 43 9.00 -8.79 31.66
N LYS A 44 8.74 -9.71 32.61
CA LYS A 44 8.86 -9.42 34.06
C LYS A 44 10.29 -9.05 34.45
N ALA A 45 11.29 -9.78 33.97
CA ALA A 45 12.70 -9.46 34.24
C ALA A 45 13.07 -8.07 33.72
N ILE A 46 12.59 -7.70 32.53
CA ILE A 46 12.80 -6.37 31.94
C ILE A 46 12.07 -5.28 32.74
N ALA A 47 10.84 -5.54 33.19
CA ALA A 47 10.09 -4.62 34.05
C ALA A 47 10.83 -4.35 35.37
N ASN A 48 11.36 -5.40 36.00
CA ASN A 48 12.20 -5.27 37.20
C ASN A 48 13.47 -4.47 36.92
N LYS A 49 14.13 -4.72 35.79
CA LYS A 49 15.34 -3.98 35.38
C LYS A 49 15.05 -2.47 35.21
N ILE A 50 13.92 -2.11 34.58
CA ILE A 50 13.48 -0.71 34.47
C ILE A 50 13.27 -0.11 35.86
N GLN A 51 12.63 -0.86 36.76
CA GLN A 51 12.35 -0.37 38.11
C GLN A 51 13.65 -0.15 38.92
N ILE A 52 14.61 -1.05 38.81
CA ILE A 52 15.95 -0.92 39.41
C ILE A 52 16.68 0.31 38.86
N ASP A 53 16.70 0.50 37.54
CA ASP A 53 17.39 1.62 36.91
C ASP A 53 16.75 2.97 37.27
N ILE A 54 15.43 3.02 37.47
CA ILE A 54 14.74 4.21 37.97
C ILE A 54 15.15 4.54 39.40
N LEU A 55 15.23 3.54 40.27
CA LEU A 55 15.70 3.73 41.66
C LEU A 55 17.18 4.15 41.72
N ALA A 56 18.01 3.61 40.83
CA ALA A 56 19.42 3.95 40.72
C ALA A 56 19.68 5.31 40.03
N GLY A 57 18.65 5.97 39.48
CA GLY A 57 18.80 7.22 38.73
C GLY A 57 19.45 7.06 37.35
N CYS A 58 19.59 5.83 36.84
CA CYS A 58 20.21 5.51 35.55
C CYS A 58 19.18 5.06 34.49
N PHE A 59 17.94 5.52 34.61
CA PHE A 59 16.85 5.16 33.72
C PHE A 59 17.03 5.75 32.31
N ASP A 60 17.04 4.86 31.31
CA ASP A 60 17.04 5.26 29.91
C ASP A 60 15.61 5.57 29.44
N SER A 61 15.30 6.87 29.33
CA SER A 61 13.99 7.34 28.87
C SER A 61 13.65 6.98 27.41
N SER A 62 14.63 6.60 26.58
CA SER A 62 14.39 6.12 25.21
C SER A 62 13.82 4.69 25.17
N LEU A 63 14.00 3.95 26.27
CA LEU A 63 13.68 2.53 26.45
C LEU A 63 14.50 1.57 25.57
N ASP A 64 15.47 2.07 24.80
CA ASP A 64 16.24 1.26 23.87
C ASP A 64 17.17 0.28 24.61
N LYS A 65 17.71 0.67 25.78
CA LYS A 65 18.49 -0.22 26.68
C LYS A 65 17.72 -1.48 27.12
N TYR A 66 16.39 -1.44 27.11
CA TYR A 66 15.55 -2.51 27.66
C TYR A 66 14.94 -3.42 26.58
N ARG A 67 15.22 -3.17 25.29
CA ARG A 67 14.63 -3.93 24.19
C ARG A 67 15.53 -5.13 23.83
N LEU A 68 14.96 -6.33 23.67
CA LEU A 68 15.71 -7.55 23.33
C LEU A 68 16.15 -7.61 21.87
N ALA A 69 15.42 -6.93 21.00
CA ALA A 69 15.78 -6.75 19.60
C ALA A 69 15.88 -5.25 19.32
N PRO A 70 16.89 -4.78 18.56
CA PRO A 70 16.87 -3.41 18.08
C PRO A 70 15.54 -3.16 17.37
N LYS A 71 14.96 -1.97 17.56
CA LYS A 71 13.81 -1.55 16.76
C LYS A 71 14.24 -1.77 15.31
N GLN A 72 13.52 -2.60 14.55
CA GLN A 72 13.66 -2.53 13.10
C GLN A 72 13.15 -1.15 12.73
N ASN A 73 14.05 -0.17 12.70
CA ASN A 73 13.85 1.07 12.01
C ASN A 73 13.71 0.64 10.55
N LYS A 74 12.49 0.28 10.12
CA LYS A 74 12.19 0.32 8.70
C LYS A 74 12.63 1.71 8.28
N PRO A 75 13.62 1.83 7.37
CA PRO A 75 14.14 3.14 7.01
C PRO A 75 12.94 3.97 6.60
N LYS A 76 12.71 5.07 7.32
CA LYS A 76 11.64 6.00 6.98
C LYS A 76 11.95 6.43 5.55
N PRO A 77 11.03 6.23 4.58
CA PRO A 77 11.32 6.56 3.21
C PRO A 77 11.70 8.04 3.15
N SER A 78 12.79 8.34 2.45
CA SER A 78 13.30 9.70 2.26
C SER A 78 12.76 10.32 0.97
N ARG A 79 12.35 9.47 0.02
CA ARG A 79 11.89 9.84 -1.32
C ARG A 79 10.55 9.18 -1.66
N LEU A 80 9.82 9.80 -2.58
CA LEU A 80 8.56 9.26 -3.08
C LEU A 80 8.74 7.89 -3.75
N LEU A 81 9.89 7.65 -4.39
CA LEU A 81 10.16 6.38 -5.05
C LEU A 81 10.24 5.21 -4.04
N GLU A 82 10.91 5.43 -2.90
CA GLU A 82 11.01 4.43 -1.83
C GLU A 82 9.64 4.14 -1.20
N LEU A 83 8.87 5.20 -0.96
CA LEU A 83 7.51 5.07 -0.43
C LEU A 83 6.61 4.29 -1.40
N TRP A 84 6.72 4.58 -2.69
CA TRP A 84 5.97 3.91 -3.74
C TRP A 84 6.30 2.42 -3.79
N ASP A 85 7.58 2.06 -3.78
CA ASP A 85 8.01 0.66 -3.84
C ASP A 85 7.58 -0.13 -2.60
N ALA A 86 7.63 0.50 -1.42
CA ALA A 86 7.12 -0.08 -0.19
C ALA A 86 5.60 -0.31 -0.24
N TRP A 87 4.85 0.67 -0.75
CA TRP A 87 3.40 0.55 -0.91
C TRP A 87 3.03 -0.55 -1.91
N VAL A 88 3.63 -0.58 -3.10
CA VAL A 88 3.35 -1.59 -4.13
C VAL A 88 3.65 -3.00 -3.63
N SER A 89 4.71 -3.15 -2.83
CA SER A 89 5.05 -4.43 -2.21
C SER A 89 4.03 -4.89 -1.18
N SER A 90 3.26 -3.97 -0.58
CA SER A 90 2.20 -4.28 0.39
C SER A 90 0.87 -4.73 -0.21
N LEU A 91 0.67 -4.54 -1.52
CA LEU A 91 -0.62 -4.74 -2.19
C LEU A 91 -0.87 -6.16 -2.73
N ASP A 92 0.06 -7.09 -2.52
CA ASP A 92 0.02 -8.47 -3.01
C ASP A 92 -0.50 -8.62 -4.45
N LEU A 93 0.08 -7.83 -5.36
CA LEU A 93 -0.40 -7.73 -6.75
C LEU A 93 0.18 -8.82 -7.64
N SER A 94 -0.66 -9.34 -8.55
CA SER A 94 -0.23 -10.23 -9.62
C SER A 94 0.84 -9.57 -10.52
N PRO A 95 1.73 -10.35 -11.16
CA PRO A 95 2.80 -9.81 -12.01
C PRO A 95 2.28 -8.92 -13.15
N ALA A 96 1.17 -9.30 -13.78
CA ALA A 96 0.55 -8.55 -14.87
C ALA A 96 0.06 -7.17 -14.40
N THR A 97 -0.63 -7.12 -13.25
CA THR A 97 -1.13 -5.86 -12.68
C THR A 97 0.01 -4.93 -12.31
N ARG A 98 1.10 -5.47 -11.75
CA ARG A 98 2.31 -4.72 -11.41
C ARG A 98 3.02 -4.16 -12.65
N ALA A 99 3.11 -4.95 -13.72
CA ALA A 99 3.80 -4.59 -14.96
C ALA A 99 3.09 -3.49 -15.77
N ASN A 100 1.76 -3.35 -15.63
CA ASN A 100 0.97 -2.38 -16.37
C ASN A 100 0.91 -1.01 -15.67
N HIS A 101 -0.05 -0.83 -14.76
CA HIS A 101 -0.38 0.49 -14.20
C HIS A 101 0.69 1.00 -13.23
N TYR A 102 1.24 0.12 -12.39
CA TYR A 102 2.20 0.50 -11.36
C TYR A 102 3.58 0.83 -11.92
N LYS A 103 4.03 0.09 -12.95
CA LYS A 103 5.29 0.38 -13.64
C LYS A 103 5.30 1.77 -14.28
N ALA A 104 4.23 2.16 -14.96
CA ALA A 104 4.16 3.47 -15.63
C ALA A 104 4.26 4.64 -14.64
N VAL A 105 3.60 4.53 -13.48
CA VAL A 105 3.68 5.56 -12.44
C VAL A 105 5.04 5.55 -11.76
N ARG A 106 5.60 4.37 -11.47
CA ARG A 106 6.95 4.24 -10.92
C ARG A 106 8.00 4.92 -11.80
N THR A 107 7.97 4.71 -13.11
CA THR A 107 8.91 5.34 -14.06
C THR A 107 8.77 6.86 -14.04
N MET A 108 7.55 7.38 -13.95
CA MET A 108 7.30 8.82 -13.86
C MET A 108 7.86 9.40 -12.55
N ILE A 109 7.64 8.73 -11.43
CA ILE A 109 8.21 9.11 -10.13
C ILE A 109 9.74 9.08 -10.20
N ALA A 110 10.33 8.02 -10.76
CA ALA A 110 11.78 7.86 -10.86
C ALA A 110 12.44 8.95 -11.71
N LYS A 111 11.76 9.44 -12.77
CA LYS A 111 12.28 10.49 -13.65
C LYS A 111 12.39 11.85 -12.94
N VAL A 112 11.45 12.18 -12.07
CA VAL A 112 11.43 13.46 -11.33
C VAL A 112 12.13 13.33 -9.97
N ASN A 113 12.06 12.15 -9.36
CA ASN A 113 12.58 11.79 -8.05
C ASN A 113 12.26 12.81 -6.92
N PRO A 114 10.99 13.19 -6.75
CA PRO A 114 10.61 14.23 -5.81
C PRO A 114 10.82 13.82 -4.34
N SER A 115 10.97 14.82 -3.49
CA SER A 115 10.88 14.65 -2.03
C SER A 115 9.46 14.23 -1.62
N LEU A 116 9.27 13.79 -0.37
CA LEU A 116 7.96 13.38 0.13
C LEU A 116 6.96 14.55 0.28
N THR A 117 7.46 15.78 0.41
CA THR A 117 6.68 17.00 0.64
C THR A 117 6.33 17.71 -0.66
N GLU A 118 7.11 17.52 -1.72
CA GLU A 118 6.86 18.15 -3.01
C GLU A 118 5.92 17.31 -3.87
N PRO A 119 4.70 17.82 -4.19
CA PRO A 119 3.79 17.10 -5.06
C PRO A 119 4.37 17.03 -6.47
N LEU A 120 4.32 15.83 -7.05
CA LEU A 120 4.64 15.59 -8.45
C LEU A 120 3.60 16.31 -9.32
N SER A 121 4.04 17.23 -10.19
CA SER A 121 3.16 17.88 -11.16
C SER A 121 2.64 16.84 -12.16
N LEU A 122 1.34 16.51 -12.06
CA LEU A 122 0.64 15.63 -13.00
C LEU A 122 -0.01 16.43 -14.15
N THR A 123 -0.13 17.75 -13.98
CA THR A 123 -0.95 18.63 -14.82
C THR A 123 -0.27 19.09 -16.09
N ASP A 124 1.07 19.11 -16.14
CA ASP A 124 1.84 19.54 -17.32
C ASP A 124 2.05 18.42 -18.36
N SER A 125 1.43 17.28 -18.15
CA SER A 125 1.62 16.10 -18.99
C SER A 125 0.62 16.09 -20.14
N LYS A 126 1.07 15.74 -21.36
CA LYS A 126 0.22 15.50 -22.56
C LYS A 126 -0.66 14.25 -22.43
N LEU A 127 -1.00 13.84 -21.21
CA LEU A 127 -1.70 12.60 -20.93
C LEU A 127 -3.21 12.78 -21.06
N ALA A 128 -3.88 11.70 -21.44
CA ALA A 128 -5.32 11.65 -21.43
C ALA A 128 -5.86 11.94 -20.01
N PRO A 129 -6.96 12.70 -19.88
CA PRO A 129 -7.54 13.02 -18.58
C PRO A 129 -7.84 11.81 -17.69
N ARG A 130 -8.26 10.69 -18.29
CA ARG A 130 -8.47 9.40 -17.58
C ARG A 130 -7.17 8.90 -16.95
N THR A 131 -6.08 8.93 -17.70
CA THR A 131 -4.75 8.52 -17.21
C THR A 131 -4.31 9.39 -16.04
N ILE A 132 -4.50 10.72 -16.12
CA ILE A 132 -4.17 11.63 -15.01
C ILE A 132 -4.99 11.27 -13.77
N LYS A 133 -6.28 11.00 -13.94
CA LYS A 133 -7.18 10.58 -12.84
C LYS A 133 -6.72 9.28 -12.18
N ASP A 134 -6.42 8.27 -12.98
CA ASP A 134 -6.00 6.96 -12.46
C ASP A 134 -4.67 7.08 -11.69
N ARG A 135 -3.69 7.83 -12.23
CA ARG A 135 -2.41 8.09 -11.56
C ARG A 135 -2.56 8.86 -10.27
N LEU A 136 -3.38 9.92 -10.25
CA LEU A 136 -3.66 10.69 -9.05
C LEU A 136 -4.34 9.82 -7.98
N SER A 137 -5.24 8.93 -8.39
CA SER A 137 -5.89 7.97 -7.48
C SER A 137 -4.87 7.06 -6.80
N MET A 138 -3.90 6.52 -7.56
CA MET A 138 -2.84 5.68 -7.01
C MET A 138 -1.94 6.43 -6.05
N LEU A 139 -1.54 7.67 -6.38
CA LEU A 139 -0.72 8.50 -5.49
C LEU A 139 -1.45 8.82 -4.17
N ARG A 140 -2.76 9.09 -4.24
CA ARG A 140 -3.58 9.26 -3.04
C ARG A 140 -3.61 8.01 -2.18
N ALA A 141 -3.81 6.85 -2.79
CA ALA A 141 -3.83 5.58 -2.07
C ALA A 141 -2.48 5.28 -1.41
N CYS A 142 -1.38 5.52 -2.12
CA CYS A 142 -0.01 5.40 -1.59
C CYS A 142 0.20 6.27 -0.34
N TYR A 143 -0.14 7.56 -0.40
CA TYR A 143 0.01 8.46 0.76
C TYR A 143 -0.96 8.13 1.90
N ASN A 144 -2.19 7.71 1.61
CA ASN A 144 -3.12 7.30 2.66
C ASN A 144 -2.63 6.04 3.39
N TRP A 145 -2.05 5.09 2.66
CA TRP A 145 -1.35 3.96 3.25
C TRP A 145 -0.13 4.41 4.07
N ALA A 146 0.68 5.33 3.54
CA ALA A 146 1.84 5.87 4.24
C ALA A 146 1.47 6.52 5.59
N ILE A 147 0.36 7.26 5.63
CA ILE A 147 -0.18 7.86 6.86
C ILE A 147 -0.61 6.77 7.85
N SER A 148 -1.30 5.72 7.38
CA SER A 148 -1.71 4.62 8.27
C SER A 148 -0.52 3.84 8.85
N GLN A 149 0.62 3.84 8.16
CA GLN A 149 1.88 3.27 8.63
C GLN A 149 2.73 4.25 9.46
N GLY A 150 2.31 5.51 9.63
CA GLY A 150 3.07 6.55 10.33
C GLY A 150 4.36 6.98 9.61
N LEU A 151 4.43 6.79 8.28
CA LEU A 151 5.60 7.13 7.46
C LEU A 151 5.58 8.59 6.99
N VAL A 152 4.41 9.18 6.84
CA VAL A 152 4.20 10.60 6.46
C VAL A 152 3.05 11.20 7.27
N ASP A 153 3.09 12.51 7.48
CA ASP A 153 2.11 13.20 8.32
C ASP A 153 0.88 13.68 7.51
N ALA A 154 1.04 13.91 6.20
CA ALA A 154 -0.01 14.46 5.35
C ALA A 154 0.05 13.95 3.90
N ASN A 155 -1.10 13.98 3.23
CA ASN A 155 -1.23 13.61 1.82
C ASN A 155 -1.31 14.87 0.94
N PRO A 156 -0.27 15.18 0.14
CA PRO A 156 -0.25 16.39 -0.68
C PRO A 156 -1.22 16.33 -1.88
N TYR A 157 -1.74 15.15 -2.22
CA TYR A 157 -2.62 14.93 -3.37
C TYR A 157 -4.12 14.97 -3.01
N LEU A 158 -4.48 15.10 -1.72
CA LEU A 158 -5.87 14.99 -1.27
C LEU A 158 -6.78 16.04 -1.93
N ASN A 159 -6.31 17.29 -1.99
CA ASN A 159 -7.12 18.44 -2.41
C ASN A 159 -7.04 18.74 -3.91
N ILE A 160 -6.29 17.97 -4.70
CA ILE A 160 -6.12 18.20 -6.14
C ILE A 160 -7.42 17.83 -6.89
N LYS A 161 -8.14 18.83 -7.40
CA LYS A 161 -9.36 18.61 -8.19
C LYS A 161 -9.00 18.48 -9.67
N LEU A 162 -9.39 17.37 -10.28
CA LEU A 162 -9.29 17.18 -11.73
C LEU A 162 -10.56 17.63 -12.42
N LYS A 163 -10.42 18.23 -13.60
CA LYS A 163 -11.56 18.53 -14.47
C LYS A 163 -12.24 17.22 -14.89
N LYS A 164 -13.58 17.18 -14.81
CA LYS A 164 -14.35 16.05 -15.31
C LYS A 164 -14.10 15.92 -16.81
N SER A 165 -13.65 14.75 -17.23
CA SER A 165 -13.53 14.43 -18.65
C SER A 165 -14.90 14.06 -19.19
N PRO A 166 -15.22 14.44 -20.44
CA PRO A 166 -16.45 13.99 -21.08
C PRO A 166 -16.45 12.46 -21.14
N VAL A 167 -17.58 11.85 -20.82
CA VAL A 167 -17.75 10.39 -20.95
C VAL A 167 -17.87 10.09 -22.44
N THR A 168 -16.86 9.44 -23.00
CA THR A 168 -16.94 8.90 -24.36
C THR A 168 -17.86 7.68 -24.34
N ARG A 169 -19.07 7.82 -24.87
CA ARG A 169 -19.96 6.69 -25.13
C ARG A 169 -19.47 5.97 -26.39
N ILE A 170 -19.07 4.71 -26.24
CA ILE A 170 -18.78 3.87 -27.40
C ILE A 170 -20.12 3.59 -28.08
N LYS A 171 -20.26 3.96 -29.34
CA LYS A 171 -21.45 3.68 -30.13
C LYS A 171 -21.50 2.15 -30.38
N PRO A 172 -22.56 1.45 -29.95
CA PRO A 172 -22.70 0.03 -30.27
C PRO A 172 -22.95 -0.16 -31.76
N PHE A 173 -22.56 -1.31 -32.28
CA PHE A 173 -22.84 -1.68 -33.66
C PHE A 173 -24.34 -1.91 -33.88
N THR A 174 -24.85 -1.53 -35.05
CA THR A 174 -26.19 -1.89 -35.50
C THR A 174 -26.23 -3.33 -36.02
N VAL A 175 -27.43 -3.89 -36.17
CA VAL A 175 -27.61 -5.23 -36.77
C VAL A 175 -27.00 -5.30 -38.18
N THR A 176 -27.17 -4.25 -38.98
CA THR A 176 -26.59 -4.16 -40.33
C THR A 176 -25.07 -4.13 -40.31
N GLU A 177 -24.46 -3.37 -39.38
CA GLU A 177 -23.02 -3.33 -39.19
C GLU A 177 -22.47 -4.69 -38.73
N ILE A 178 -23.16 -5.38 -37.82
CA ILE A 178 -22.76 -6.73 -37.36
C ILE A 178 -22.77 -7.74 -38.51
N LEU A 179 -23.80 -7.72 -39.37
CA LEU A 179 -23.88 -8.61 -40.53
C LEU A 179 -22.76 -8.31 -41.54
N ALA A 180 -22.51 -7.03 -41.82
CA ALA A 180 -21.43 -6.62 -42.71
C ALA A 180 -20.04 -7.03 -42.18
N ILE A 181 -19.80 -6.85 -40.88
CA ILE A 181 -18.56 -7.30 -40.21
C ILE A 181 -18.43 -8.82 -40.35
N SER A 182 -19.51 -9.58 -40.08
CA SER A 182 -19.48 -11.04 -40.16
C SER A 182 -19.16 -11.53 -41.58
N GLN A 183 -19.77 -10.93 -42.60
CA GLN A 183 -19.48 -11.25 -44.00
C GLN A 183 -18.04 -10.88 -44.40
N GLY A 184 -17.52 -9.76 -43.90
CA GLY A 184 -16.13 -9.37 -44.12
C GLY A 184 -15.14 -10.39 -43.57
N PHE A 185 -15.38 -10.91 -42.36
CA PHE A 185 -14.57 -12.00 -41.79
C PHE A 185 -14.70 -13.30 -42.60
N GLU A 186 -15.88 -13.65 -43.10
CA GLU A 186 -16.05 -14.82 -43.97
C GLU A 186 -15.24 -14.77 -45.26
N GLN A 187 -14.99 -13.57 -45.81
CA GLN A 187 -14.24 -13.41 -47.05
C GLN A 187 -12.74 -13.25 -46.82
N LEU A 188 -12.35 -12.46 -45.81
CA LEU A 188 -10.95 -12.05 -45.60
C LEU A 188 -10.22 -12.92 -44.58
N ALA A 189 -10.92 -13.46 -43.58
CA ALA A 189 -10.33 -14.28 -42.53
C ALA A 189 -11.31 -15.35 -42.01
N PRO A 190 -11.68 -16.35 -42.84
CA PRO A 190 -12.73 -17.33 -42.51
C PRO A 190 -12.50 -18.07 -41.19
N HIS A 191 -11.23 -18.24 -40.81
CA HIS A 191 -10.81 -18.91 -39.58
C HIS A 191 -11.24 -18.15 -38.30
N TYR A 192 -11.43 -16.83 -38.34
CA TYR A 192 -11.92 -16.05 -37.20
C TYR A 192 -13.44 -15.90 -37.19
N THR A 193 -14.15 -16.28 -38.26
CA THR A 193 -15.61 -16.12 -38.36
C THR A 193 -16.37 -16.76 -37.19
N PRO A 194 -16.11 -18.03 -36.79
CA PRO A 194 -16.83 -18.64 -35.68
C PRO A 194 -16.61 -17.89 -34.36
N PHE A 195 -15.38 -17.40 -34.14
CA PHE A 195 -15.01 -16.63 -32.95
C PHE A 195 -15.74 -15.28 -32.89
N VAL A 196 -15.74 -14.52 -33.98
CA VAL A 196 -16.43 -13.22 -34.05
C VAL A 196 -17.94 -13.38 -33.87
N LYS A 197 -18.55 -14.39 -34.49
CA LYS A 197 -19.98 -14.70 -34.31
C LYS A 197 -20.29 -15.07 -32.85
N PHE A 198 -19.45 -15.88 -32.22
CA PHE A 198 -19.59 -16.21 -30.81
C PHE A 198 -19.57 -14.95 -29.92
N LEU A 199 -18.66 -14.00 -30.16
CA LEU A 199 -18.59 -12.75 -29.40
C LEU A 199 -19.86 -11.91 -29.53
N PHE A 200 -20.43 -11.81 -30.75
CA PHE A 200 -21.68 -11.08 -30.96
C PHE A 200 -22.89 -11.75 -30.28
N LEU A 201 -22.92 -13.08 -30.23
CA LEU A 201 -24.02 -13.82 -29.62
C LEU A 201 -23.96 -13.84 -28.10
N THR A 202 -22.76 -13.92 -27.52
CA THR A 202 -22.58 -14.13 -26.07
C THR A 202 -22.23 -12.85 -25.32
N GLY A 203 -21.68 -11.84 -25.98
CA GLY A 203 -21.14 -10.66 -25.33
C GLY A 203 -19.95 -10.97 -24.40
N ALA A 204 -19.33 -12.15 -24.53
CA ALA A 204 -18.18 -12.54 -23.71
C ALA A 204 -17.00 -11.59 -23.89
N ARG A 205 -16.21 -11.37 -22.83
CA ARG A 205 -15.00 -10.56 -22.96
C ARG A 205 -13.93 -11.35 -23.70
N LEU A 206 -13.09 -10.64 -24.47
CA LEU A 206 -11.96 -11.24 -25.18
C LEU A 206 -11.02 -12.02 -24.24
N SER A 207 -10.88 -11.58 -22.99
CA SER A 207 -10.03 -12.23 -21.98
C SER A 207 -10.63 -13.48 -21.34
N GLU A 208 -11.93 -13.75 -21.55
CA GLU A 208 -12.62 -14.90 -20.95
C GLU A 208 -12.51 -16.15 -21.83
N GLN A 209 -11.97 -16.02 -23.05
CA GLN A 209 -11.73 -17.14 -23.95
C GLN A 209 -10.29 -17.62 -23.83
N GLU A 210 -10.01 -18.40 -22.78
CA GLU A 210 -8.82 -19.24 -22.76
C GLU A 210 -8.97 -20.30 -23.85
N LEU A 211 -8.34 -20.06 -25.01
CA LEU A 211 -8.09 -21.08 -26.01
C LEU A 211 -7.16 -22.13 -25.39
N ARG A 212 -7.76 -23.20 -24.86
CA ARG A 212 -7.09 -24.48 -24.68
C ARG A 212 -6.83 -25.05 -26.07
N SER A 213 -5.70 -24.66 -26.66
CA SER A 213 -5.07 -25.33 -27.81
C SER A 213 -4.10 -26.40 -27.32
#